data_AF-A0A520BL04-F1
#
_entry.id   AF-A0A520BL04-F1
#
_cell.length_a   1.000
_cell.length_b   1.000
_cell.length_c   1.000
_cell.angle_alpha   90.00
_cell.angle_beta   90.00
_cell.angle_gamma   90.00
#
_symmetry.space_group_name_H-M   'P 1'
#
loop_
_entity.id
_entity.type
_entity.pdbx_description
1 polymer ?
#
loop_
_entity_poly.entity_id
_entity_poly.type
_entity_poly.pdbx_seq_one_letter_code
_entity_poly.pdbx_strand_id
1 'polypeptide(L)'
;MKKIIALVAFFALTSCFEAPERNCKDFKTGKFKFEHEIDGVKKSTTFIRSENQEIDFFEGKSDTSSIRWINDCEYIIQKINPKNM
;
A
#
# COMPACT_ATOMS: atom_id res chain seq x y z
N MET A 1 27.91 -32.40 -22.61
CA MET A 1 26.88 -31.53 -23.22
C MET A 1 25.52 -31.66 -22.54
N LYS A 2 24.93 -32.87 -22.41
CA LYS A 2 23.61 -33.09 -21.78
C LYS A 2 23.46 -32.55 -20.34
N LYS A 3 24.53 -32.66 -19.53
CA LYS A 3 24.57 -32.12 -18.15
C LYS A 3 24.59 -30.58 -18.06
N ILE A 4 25.19 -29.91 -19.05
CA ILE A 4 25.26 -28.44 -19.12
C ILE A 4 23.88 -27.89 -19.53
N ILE A 5 23.22 -28.54 -20.48
CA ILE A 5 21.86 -28.18 -20.92
C ILE A 5 20.87 -28.30 -19.75
N ALA A 6 20.97 -29.38 -18.95
CA ALA A 6 20.13 -29.56 -17.77
C ALA A 6 20.36 -28.47 -16.70
N LEU A 7 21.62 -28.05 -16.49
CA LEU A 7 21.97 -26.99 -15.55
C LEU A 7 21.41 -25.62 -16.00
N VAL A 8 21.55 -25.29 -17.28
CA VAL A 8 21.01 -24.04 -17.84
C VAL A 8 19.48 -24.01 -17.77
N ALA A 9 18.83 -25.14 -18.05
CA ALA A 9 17.38 -25.26 -17.91
C ALA A 9 16.90 -25.06 -16.46
N PHE A 10 17.67 -25.52 -15.47
CA PHE A 10 17.35 -25.31 -14.05
C PHE A 10 17.41 -23.83 -13.64
N PHE A 11 18.46 -23.10 -14.05
CA PHE A 11 18.57 -21.66 -13.76
C PHE A 11 17.51 -20.81 -14.48
N ALA A 12 17.08 -21.23 -15.67
CA ALA A 12 15.99 -20.56 -16.41
C ALA A 12 14.62 -20.70 -15.71
N LEU A 13 14.42 -21.75 -14.90
CA LEU A 13 13.18 -21.94 -14.13
C LEU A 13 13.13 -21.06 -12.87
N THR A 14 14.26 -20.51 -12.40
CA THR A 14 14.32 -19.68 -11.18
C THR A 14 14.32 -18.18 -11.44
N SER A 15 14.53 -17.73 -12.68
CA SER A 15 14.68 -16.30 -13.01
C SER A 15 13.38 -15.48 -12.97
N CYS A 16 12.21 -16.12 -12.88
CA CYS A 16 10.93 -15.42 -12.78
C CYS A 16 10.46 -15.16 -11.33
N PHE A 17 11.27 -15.49 -10.33
CA PHE A 17 10.96 -15.27 -8.91
C PHE A 17 11.63 -14.00 -8.36
N GLU A 18 11.71 -12.94 -9.15
CA GLU A 18 12.09 -11.64 -8.59
C GLU A 18 10.95 -11.16 -7.68
N ALA A 19 11.25 -11.03 -6.39
CA ALA A 19 10.32 -10.41 -5.47
C ALA A 19 10.09 -8.96 -5.94
N PRO A 20 8.83 -8.48 -5.98
CA PRO A 20 8.58 -7.09 -6.33
C PRO A 20 9.36 -6.19 -5.37
N GLU A 21 9.85 -5.07 -5.88
CA GLU A 21 10.54 -4.08 -5.07
C GLU A 21 9.57 -3.56 -3.98
N ARG A 22 9.96 -3.68 -2.71
CA ARG A 22 9.16 -3.24 -1.55
C ARG A 22 9.91 -2.19 -0.76
N ASN A 23 9.95 -0.96 -1.27
CA ASN A 23 10.46 0.18 -0.50
C ASN A 23 9.31 0.91 0.21
N CYS A 24 8.96 0.47 1.42
CA CYS A 24 7.84 1.05 2.17
C CYS A 24 8.05 2.53 2.56
N LYS A 25 9.30 3.02 2.60
CA LYS A 25 9.61 4.41 2.90
C LYS A 25 8.96 5.37 1.90
N ASP A 26 8.84 4.95 0.64
CA ASP A 26 8.26 5.74 -0.44
C ASP A 26 6.74 5.98 -0.25
N PHE A 27 6.10 5.23 0.65
CA PHE A 27 4.67 5.30 0.93
C PHE A 27 4.35 5.94 2.28
N LYS A 28 5.36 6.46 3.00
CA LYS A 28 5.16 7.14 4.29
C LYS A 28 4.45 8.47 4.14
N THR A 29 4.66 9.17 3.03
CA THR A 29 4.01 10.44 2.74
C THR A 29 3.57 10.47 1.28
N GLY A 30 2.60 11.32 0.95
CA GLY A 30 2.16 11.49 -0.43
C GLY A 30 0.64 11.62 -0.55
N LYS A 31 0.18 11.56 -1.80
CA LYS A 31 -1.24 11.59 -2.15
C LYS A 31 -1.60 10.29 -2.85
N PHE A 32 -2.58 9.61 -2.31
CA PHE A 32 -2.98 8.28 -2.75
C PHE A 32 -4.45 8.26 -3.11
N LYS A 33 -4.84 7.30 -3.95
CA LYS A 33 -6.21 7.03 -4.33
C LYS A 33 -6.48 5.55 -4.15
N PHE A 34 -7.56 5.25 -3.45
CA PHE A 34 -8.08 3.91 -3.31
C PHE A 34 -9.42 3.83 -4.03
N GLU A 35 -9.60 2.80 -4.85
CA GLU A 35 -10.85 2.51 -5.55
C GLU A 35 -11.32 1.12 -5.14
N HIS A 36 -12.60 1.01 -4.83
CA HIS A 36 -13.24 -0.26 -4.47
C HIS A 36 -14.68 -0.28 -4.97
N GLU A 37 -15.26 -1.47 -5.09
CA GLU A 37 -16.63 -1.66 -5.54
C GLU A 37 -17.51 -2.09 -4.36
N ILE A 38 -18.64 -1.41 -4.17
CA ILE A 38 -19.68 -1.77 -3.20
C ILE A 38 -20.97 -1.90 -3.98
N ASP A 39 -21.59 -3.08 -3.96
CA ASP A 39 -22.87 -3.36 -4.64
C ASP A 39 -22.88 -2.96 -6.13
N GLY A 40 -21.79 -3.22 -6.85
CA GLY A 40 -21.66 -2.86 -8.27
C GLY A 40 -21.30 -1.38 -8.53
N VAL A 41 -21.21 -0.56 -7.48
CA VAL A 41 -20.87 0.86 -7.59
C VAL A 41 -19.41 1.08 -7.22
N LYS A 42 -18.63 1.59 -8.19
CA LYS A 42 -17.25 2.03 -7.92
C LYS A 42 -17.25 3.25 -7.00
N LYS A 43 -16.54 3.12 -5.89
CA LYS A 43 -16.28 4.16 -4.89
C LYS A 43 -14.81 4.49 -4.91
N SER A 44 -14.49 5.76 -4.68
CA SER A 44 -13.10 6.20 -4.59
C SER A 44 -12.89 7.06 -3.35
N THR A 45 -11.80 6.78 -2.66
CA THR A 45 -11.26 7.60 -1.57
C THR A 45 -9.93 8.18 -2.06
N THR A 46 -9.71 9.46 -1.82
CA THR A 46 -8.37 10.06 -1.95
C THR A 46 -7.87 10.39 -0.56
N PHE A 47 -6.59 10.20 -0.30
CA PHE A 47 -6.01 10.57 0.99
C PHE A 47 -4.63 11.19 0.84
N ILE A 48 -4.36 12.16 1.70
CA ILE A 48 -3.07 12.86 1.76
C ILE A 48 -2.42 12.49 3.08
N ARG A 49 -1.25 11.87 3.01
CA ARG A 49 -0.49 11.41 4.16
C ARG A 49 0.75 12.26 4.36
N SER A 50 0.93 12.75 5.58
CA SER A 50 2.16 13.36 6.09
C SER A 50 2.85 12.41 7.06
N GLU A 51 3.93 12.84 7.71
CA GLU A 51 4.71 11.99 8.62
C GLU A 51 3.87 11.43 9.79
N ASN A 52 2.91 12.22 10.30
CA ASN A 52 2.16 11.93 11.51
C ASN A 52 0.63 12.12 11.37
N GLN A 53 0.12 12.41 10.18
CA GLN A 53 -1.30 12.60 9.92
C GLN A 53 -1.73 12.10 8.54
N GLU A 54 -3.01 11.79 8.41
CA GLU A 54 -3.67 11.47 7.15
C GLU A 54 -5.01 12.20 7.07
N ILE A 55 -5.27 12.81 5.92
CA ILE A 55 -6.53 13.46 5.59
C ILE A 55 -7.20 12.66 4.48
N ASP A 56 -8.32 12.04 4.80
CA ASP A 56 -9.11 11.22 3.88
C ASP A 56 -10.25 12.02 3.28
N PHE A 57 -10.55 11.79 2.00
CA PHE A 57 -11.66 12.38 1.26
C PHE A 57 -12.51 11.27 0.65
N PHE A 58 -13.72 11.08 1.17
CA PHE A 58 -14.67 10.07 0.73
C PHE A 58 -16.06 10.69 0.57
N GLU A 59 -16.66 10.55 -0.62
CA GLU A 59 -18.01 11.06 -0.95
C GLU A 59 -18.25 12.53 -0.53
N GLY A 60 -17.26 13.39 -0.77
CA GLY A 60 -17.34 14.82 -0.45
C GLY A 60 -17.18 15.16 1.04
N LYS A 61 -16.94 14.17 1.90
CA LYS A 61 -16.62 14.36 3.32
C LYS A 61 -15.13 14.16 3.53
N SER A 62 -14.57 14.92 4.47
CA SER A 62 -13.20 14.72 4.93
C SER A 62 -13.13 14.26 6.38
N ASP A 63 -12.18 13.38 6.66
CA ASP A 63 -11.81 12.94 8.02
C ASP A 63 -10.31 13.13 8.23
N THR A 64 -9.87 13.21 9.48
CA THR A 64 -8.46 13.38 9.81
C THR A 64 -8.05 12.40 10.89
N SER A 65 -6.94 11.71 10.62
CA SER A 65 -6.37 10.71 11.50
C SER A 65 -4.93 11.05 11.85
N SER A 66 -4.51 10.70 13.06
CA SER A 66 -3.10 10.67 13.45
C SER A 66 -2.46 9.36 13.02
N ILE A 67 -1.17 9.42 12.70
CA ILE A 67 -0.34 8.28 12.30
C ILE A 67 0.81 8.13 13.29
N ARG A 68 1.04 6.89 13.72
CA ARG A 68 2.24 6.49 14.47
C ARG A 68 2.90 5.29 13.82
N TRP A 69 4.06 5.51 13.22
CA TRP A 69 4.86 4.47 12.59
C TRP A 69 5.44 3.51 13.63
N ILE A 70 5.31 2.21 13.36
CA ILE A 70 5.97 1.14 14.11
C ILE A 70 7.32 0.83 13.44
N ASN A 71 7.34 0.81 12.11
CA ASN A 71 8.54 0.66 11.28
C ASN A 71 8.33 1.32 9.91
N ASP A 72 9.07 0.91 8.88
CA ASP A 72 8.91 1.48 7.54
C ASP A 72 7.64 1.04 6.81
N CYS A 73 7.09 -0.13 7.13
CA CYS A 73 5.93 -0.73 6.45
C CYS A 73 4.65 -0.73 7.29
N GLU A 74 4.76 -0.57 8.62
CA GLU A 74 3.64 -0.69 9.55
C GLU A 74 3.46 0.59 10.36
N TYR A 75 2.20 0.98 10.54
CA TYR A 75 1.80 2.13 11.34
C TYR A 75 0.42 1.91 11.94
N ILE A 76 0.14 2.65 13.00
CA ILE A 76 -1.18 2.74 13.61
C ILE A 76 -1.81 4.05 13.16
N ILE A 77 -3.06 3.98 12.72
CA ILE A 77 -3.87 5.12 12.33
C ILE A 77 -5.07 5.26 13.29
N GLN A 78 -5.33 6.48 13.74
CA GLN A 78 -6.42 6.75 14.68
C GLN A 78 -7.13 8.05 14.34
N LYS A 79 -8.46 8.04 14.27
CA LYS A 79 -9.26 9.26 14.04
C LYS A 79 -9.02 10.28 15.15
N ILE A 80 -8.80 11.54 14.78
CA ILE A 80 -8.58 12.62 15.75
C ILE A 80 -9.89 12.99 16.46
N ASN A 81 -11.00 13.03 15.72
CA ASN A 81 -12.32 13.41 16.25
C ASN A 81 -13.41 12.39 15.83
N PRO A 82 -13.39 11.16 16.39
CA PRO A 82 -14.36 10.13 16.05
C PRO A 82 -15.76 10.56 16.48
N LYS A 83 -16.71 10.56 15.54
CA LYS A 83 -18.12 10.85 15.84
C LYS A 83 -18.88 9.63 16.36
N ASN A 84 -18.39 8.42 16.08
CA ASN A 84 -18.93 7.15 16.54
C ASN A 84 -17.75 6.26 16.99
N MET A 85 -17.94 5.48 18.05
CA MET A 85 -17.01 4.45 18.53
C MET A 85 -17.16 3.16 17.76
#